data_AF-A0A3E0DY60-F1
#
_entry.id   AF-A0A3E0DY60-F1
#
_cell.length_a   1.000
_cell.length_b   1.000
_cell.length_c   1.000
_cell.angle_alpha   90.00
_cell.angle_beta   90.00
_cell.angle_gamma   90.00
#
_symmetry.space_group_name_H-M   'P 1'
#
loop_
_entity.id
_entity.type
_entity.pdbx_description
1 polymer ?
#
loop_
_entity_poly.entity_id
_entity_poly.type
_entity_poly.pdbx_seq_one_letter_code
_entity_poly.pdbx_strand_id
1 'polypeptide(L)'
;MKNLSKEDIYIRQFITEVGTENPSAGFNKSILKRLKSNRTAADYRPVISSLAWKIIGGAITAVVISVLLFLPSGENTLILFDQVPAGSIPDLAISLPKISLPVINLSSIVIQSLVVFILLAFLAVITTFKNWQVS
;
A
#
# COMPACT_ATOMS: atom_id res chain seq x y z
N MET A 1 -62.97 46.53 -18.09
CA MET A 1 -61.70 45.96 -17.61
C MET A 1 -62.01 45.01 -16.46
N LYS A 2 -61.78 43.70 -16.62
CA LYS A 2 -62.07 42.69 -15.58
C LYS A 2 -61.00 42.82 -14.50
N ASN A 3 -61.39 43.06 -13.25
CA ASN A 3 -60.49 42.99 -12.09
C ASN A 3 -60.00 41.54 -11.97
N LEU A 4 -58.77 41.28 -12.41
CA LEU A 4 -58.10 40.00 -12.20
C LEU A 4 -57.78 39.87 -10.71
N SER A 5 -58.11 38.72 -10.14
CA SER A 5 -57.83 38.44 -8.73
C SER A 5 -56.31 38.39 -8.52
N LYS A 6 -55.86 38.61 -7.27
CA LYS A 6 -54.43 38.50 -6.94
C LYS A 6 -53.88 37.11 -7.29
N GLU A 7 -54.71 36.09 -7.19
CA GLU A 7 -54.39 34.69 -7.49
C GLU A 7 -54.12 34.48 -8.99
N ASP A 8 -54.91 35.12 -9.86
CA ASP A 8 -54.69 35.07 -11.31
C ASP A 8 -53.34 35.68 -11.71
N ILE A 9 -52.88 36.71 -10.98
CA ILE A 9 -51.58 37.33 -11.21
C ILE A 9 -50.44 36.36 -10.85
N TYR A 10 -50.57 35.67 -9.72
CA TYR A 10 -49.58 34.66 -9.29
C TYR A 10 -49.53 33.46 -10.22
N ILE A 11 -50.69 32.95 -10.65
CA ILE A 11 -50.77 31.83 -11.58
C ILE A 11 -50.16 32.22 -12.92
N ARG A 12 -50.45 33.43 -13.42
CA ARG A 12 -49.88 33.93 -14.67
C ARG A 12 -48.38 34.10 -14.56
N GLN A 13 -47.88 34.63 -13.44
CA GLN A 13 -46.45 34.77 -13.17
C GLN A 13 -45.75 33.40 -13.14
N PHE A 14 -46.34 32.42 -12.45
CA PHE A 14 -45.81 31.05 -12.40
C PHE A 14 -45.79 30.39 -13.78
N ILE A 15 -46.86 30.52 -14.57
CA ILE A 15 -46.92 29.98 -15.94
C ILE A 15 -45.85 30.63 -16.84
N THR A 16 -45.61 31.94 -16.71
CA THR A 16 -44.52 32.61 -17.44
C THR A 16 -43.12 32.26 -16.94
N GLU A 17 -42.96 31.84 -15.68
CA GLU A 17 -41.67 31.38 -15.14
C GLU A 17 -41.37 29.92 -15.54
N VAL A 18 -42.40 29.11 -15.78
CA VAL A 18 -42.28 27.71 -16.21
C VAL A 18 -42.19 27.59 -17.75
N GLY A 19 -42.73 28.57 -18.48
CA GLY A 19 -42.62 28.70 -19.94
C GLY A 19 -41.31 29.37 -20.37
N THR A 20 -40.39 28.59 -20.90
CA THR A 20 -39.07 28.95 -21.43
C THR A 20 -39.09 30.09 -22.47
N GLU A 21 -38.47 31.23 -22.16
CA GLU A 21 -37.76 32.10 -23.14
C GLU A 21 -36.62 32.89 -22.46
N ASN A 22 -36.75 33.27 -21.17
CA ASN A 22 -35.67 33.94 -20.45
C ASN A 22 -35.61 33.52 -18.97
N PRO A 23 -34.60 32.73 -18.55
CA PRO A 23 -34.41 32.45 -17.14
C PRO A 23 -34.17 33.76 -16.37
N SER A 24 -34.65 33.84 -15.12
CA SER A 24 -34.45 35.03 -14.30
C SER A 24 -32.95 35.34 -14.13
N ALA A 25 -32.60 36.61 -13.95
CA ALA A 25 -31.20 37.08 -13.86
C ALA A 25 -30.35 36.38 -12.76
N GLY A 26 -30.98 35.64 -11.85
CA GLY A 26 -30.34 34.83 -10.81
C GLY A 26 -30.40 33.32 -10.99
N PHE A 27 -31.06 32.80 -12.03
CA PHE A 27 -31.27 31.36 -12.24
C PHE A 27 -29.95 30.61 -12.42
N ASN A 28 -29.02 31.13 -13.22
CA ASN A 28 -27.71 30.51 -13.40
C ASN A 28 -26.94 30.45 -12.06
N LYS A 29 -27.02 31.52 -11.26
CA LYS A 29 -26.40 31.57 -9.93
C LYS A 29 -27.03 30.59 -8.95
N SER A 30 -28.35 30.36 -9.01
CA SER A 30 -29.05 29.40 -8.15
C SER A 30 -28.74 27.94 -8.52
N ILE A 31 -28.66 27.64 -9.81
CA ILE A 31 -28.23 26.33 -10.34
C ILE A 31 -26.78 26.06 -9.93
N LEU A 32 -25.87 26.99 -10.18
CA LEU A 32 -24.46 26.86 -9.81
C LEU A 32 -24.26 26.73 -8.30
N LYS A 33 -25.05 27.45 -7.49
CA LYS A 33 -24.99 27.34 -6.03
C LYS A 33 -25.44 25.96 -5.56
N ARG A 34 -26.49 25.38 -6.14
CA ARG A 34 -26.94 24.02 -5.83
C ARG A 34 -25.95 22.95 -6.29
N LEU A 35 -25.36 23.12 -7.48
CA LEU A 35 -24.32 22.20 -8.00
C LEU A 35 -23.04 22.23 -7.16
N LYS A 36 -22.62 23.41 -6.68
CA LYS A 36 -21.46 23.55 -5.79
C LYS A 36 -21.73 23.03 -4.37
N SER A 37 -22.92 23.27 -3.84
CA SER A 37 -23.32 22.82 -2.50
C SER A 37 -23.42 21.30 -2.38
N ASN A 38 -23.69 20.58 -3.48
CA ASN A 38 -23.82 19.13 -3.47
C ASN A 38 -22.53 18.39 -3.87
N ARG A 39 -21.50 19.13 -4.34
CA ARG A 39 -20.13 18.62 -4.37
C ARG A 39 -19.54 18.79 -2.98
N THR A 40 -19.89 17.89 -2.06
CA THR A 40 -18.90 17.52 -1.04
C THR A 40 -17.65 17.11 -1.81
N ALA A 41 -16.53 17.79 -1.56
CA ALA A 41 -15.25 17.39 -2.14
C ALA A 41 -15.12 15.90 -1.86
N ALA A 42 -15.14 15.08 -2.91
CA ALA A 42 -14.99 13.65 -2.75
C ALA A 42 -13.59 13.46 -2.17
N ASP A 43 -13.54 13.19 -0.86
CA ASP A 43 -12.30 12.96 -0.16
C ASP A 43 -11.62 11.80 -0.88
N TYR A 44 -10.50 12.11 -1.52
CA TYR A 44 -9.73 11.11 -2.24
C TYR A 44 -9.23 10.10 -1.22
N ARG A 45 -9.88 8.93 -1.19
CA ARG A 45 -9.40 7.79 -0.42
C ARG A 45 -8.52 6.97 -1.34
N PRO A 46 -7.22 6.82 -1.02
CA PRO A 46 -6.35 5.96 -1.82
C PRO A 46 -6.93 4.55 -1.82
N VAL A 47 -7.03 3.94 -3.00
CA VAL A 47 -7.56 2.58 -3.20
C VAL A 47 -6.76 1.55 -2.38
N ILE A 48 -5.48 1.84 -2.16
CA ILE A 48 -4.55 0.98 -1.43
C ILE A 48 -4.00 1.78 -0.25
N SER A 49 -4.12 1.20 0.95
CA SER A 49 -3.59 1.80 2.16
C SER A 49 -2.06 1.91 2.10
N SER A 50 -1.49 2.88 2.81
CA SER A 50 -0.03 3.05 2.90
C SER A 50 0.67 1.81 3.48
N LEU A 51 -0.05 0.97 4.23
CA LEU A 51 0.45 -0.29 4.78
C LEU A 51 0.54 -1.37 3.71
N ALA A 52 -0.50 -1.51 2.87
CA ALA A 52 -0.48 -2.45 1.76
C ALA A 52 0.68 -2.17 0.79
N TRP A 53 0.97 -0.89 0.52
CA TRP A 53 2.16 -0.50 -0.26
C TRP A 53 3.49 -0.94 0.37
N LYS A 54 3.61 -0.89 1.70
CA LYS A 54 4.82 -1.37 2.40
C LYS A 54 4.97 -2.88 2.33
N ILE A 55 3.86 -3.64 2.38
CA ILE A 55 3.89 -5.10 2.23
C ILE A 55 4.32 -5.48 0.82
N ILE A 56 3.72 -4.85 -0.20
CA ILE A 56 4.07 -5.08 -1.61
C ILE A 56 5.55 -4.75 -1.84
N GLY A 57 6.00 -3.58 -1.39
CA GLY A 57 7.40 -3.17 -1.50
C GLY A 57 8.34 -4.12 -0.76
N GLY A 58 7.98 -4.55 0.46
CA GLY A 58 8.75 -5.52 1.24
C GLY A 58 8.88 -6.87 0.56
N ALA A 59 7.79 -7.40 -0.01
CA ALA A 59 7.78 -8.66 -0.73
C ALA A 59 8.69 -8.61 -1.97
N ILE A 60 8.57 -7.53 -2.77
CA ILE A 60 9.43 -7.34 -3.96
C ILE A 60 10.90 -7.24 -3.54
N THR A 61 11.19 -6.45 -2.51
CA THR A 61 12.57 -6.24 -2.02
C THR A 61 13.16 -7.55 -1.49
N ALA A 62 12.37 -8.35 -0.76
CA ALA A 62 12.80 -9.66 -0.27
C ALA A 62 13.12 -10.62 -1.41
N VAL A 63 12.30 -10.65 -2.47
CA VAL A 63 12.56 -11.47 -3.66
C VAL A 63 13.83 -11.00 -4.36
N VAL A 64 14.02 -9.70 -4.56
CA VAL A 64 15.21 -9.14 -5.22
C VAL A 64 16.48 -9.42 -4.41
N ILE A 65 16.46 -9.21 -3.09
CA ILE A 65 17.60 -9.52 -2.21
C ILE A 65 17.90 -11.03 -2.23
N SER A 66 16.87 -11.86 -2.20
CA SER A 66 17.03 -13.31 -2.27
C SER A 66 17.68 -13.73 -3.59
N VAL A 67 17.29 -13.13 -4.71
CA VAL A 67 17.93 -13.38 -6.01
C VAL A 67 19.38 -12.87 -5.99
N LEU A 68 19.64 -11.64 -5.56
CA LEU A 68 21.00 -11.07 -5.59
C LEU A 68 22.01 -11.81 -4.69
N LEU A 69 21.57 -12.30 -3.54
CA LEU A 69 22.47 -12.99 -2.60
C LEU A 69 22.70 -14.45 -2.96
N PHE A 70 21.77 -15.09 -3.68
CA PHE A 70 21.75 -16.54 -3.80
C PHE A 70 21.61 -17.08 -5.23
N LEU A 71 21.41 -16.24 -6.27
CA LEU A 71 21.51 -16.70 -7.65
C LEU A 71 23.00 -16.81 -8.04
N PRO A 72 23.50 -18.01 -8.41
CA PRO A 72 24.82 -18.15 -8.98
C PRO A 72 24.82 -17.46 -10.35
N SER A 73 25.46 -16.30 -10.44
CA SER A 73 25.55 -15.51 -11.67
C SER A 73 26.69 -16.06 -12.52
N GLY A 74 26.47 -17.22 -13.14
CA GLY A 74 27.44 -17.86 -14.01
C GLY A 74 28.47 -18.71 -13.28
N GLU A 75 29.11 -19.62 -14.02
CA GLU A 75 29.87 -20.80 -13.57
C GLU A 75 31.00 -20.57 -12.55
N ASN A 76 31.31 -19.33 -12.12
CA ASN A 76 32.41 -19.02 -11.20
C ASN A 76 32.16 -17.76 -10.32
N THR A 77 30.97 -17.56 -9.75
CA THR A 77 30.79 -16.48 -8.74
C THR A 77 30.69 -17.06 -7.34
N LEU A 78 31.78 -16.95 -6.58
CA LEU A 78 31.83 -17.19 -5.14
C LEU A 78 30.82 -16.28 -4.42
N ILE A 79 30.06 -16.88 -3.51
CA ILE A 79 29.07 -16.20 -2.66
C ILE A 79 29.80 -15.12 -1.86
N LEU A 80 29.26 -13.90 -1.74
CA LEU A 80 29.87 -12.77 -1.02
C LEU A 80 30.29 -13.06 0.43
N PHE A 81 29.71 -14.09 1.06
CA PHE A 81 30.10 -14.56 2.39
C PHE A 81 31.46 -15.25 2.44
N ASP A 82 31.97 -15.74 1.31
CA ASP A 82 33.27 -16.42 1.20
C ASP A 82 34.44 -15.41 1.13
N GLN A 83 34.12 -14.11 1.06
CA GLN A 83 35.10 -13.02 1.08
C GLN A 83 35.28 -12.36 2.45
N VAL A 84 34.64 -12.87 3.52
CA VAL A 84 34.92 -12.40 4.87
C VAL A 84 36.25 -13.03 5.30
N PRO A 85 37.35 -12.25 5.42
CA PRO A 85 38.60 -12.82 5.91
C PRO A 85 38.32 -13.37 7.29
N ALA A 86 38.56 -14.67 7.47
CA ALA A 86 38.53 -15.31 8.78
C ALA A 86 39.58 -14.60 9.65
N GLY A 87 39.11 -13.61 10.42
CA GLY A 87 39.93 -12.94 11.42
C GLY A 87 40.49 -14.03 12.32
N SER A 88 41.81 -14.01 12.50
CA SER A 88 42.56 -14.95 13.33
C SER A 88 41.97 -15.01 14.73
N ILE A 89 41.09 -15.98 14.97
CA ILE A 89 40.57 -16.28 16.29
C ILE A 89 41.72 -16.95 17.06
N PRO A 90 42.16 -16.43 18.22
CA PRO A 90 43.19 -17.08 19.00
C PRO A 90 42.70 -18.46 19.43
N ASP A 91 43.54 -19.49 19.22
CA ASP A 91 43.30 -20.88 19.62
C ASP A 91 43.16 -20.96 21.15
N LEU A 92 41.94 -20.83 21.67
CA LEU A 92 41.64 -21.24 23.03
C LEU A 92 41.62 -22.78 23.05
N ALA A 93 42.69 -23.37 23.58
CA ALA A 93 42.82 -24.80 23.85
C ALA A 93 41.85 -25.27 24.95
N ILE A 94 40.55 -25.21 24.68
CA ILE A 94 39.53 -25.91 25.46
C ILE A 94 39.31 -27.23 24.74
N SER A 95 39.88 -28.30 25.30
CA SER A 95 39.71 -29.67 24.80
C SER A 95 38.28 -30.14 25.06
N LEU A 96 37.33 -29.64 24.26
CA LEU A 96 35.99 -30.24 24.18
C LEU A 96 36.09 -31.59 23.45
N PRO A 97 35.39 -32.63 23.93
CA PRO A 97 35.29 -33.89 23.21
C PRO A 97 34.76 -33.62 21.81
N LYS A 98 35.44 -34.14 20.78
CA LYS A 98 35.03 -34.05 19.38
C LYS A 98 33.69 -34.79 19.20
N ILE A 99 32.60 -34.08 19.44
CA ILE A 99 31.27 -34.51 19.01
C ILE A 99 31.25 -34.30 17.51
N SER A 100 31.45 -35.38 16.76
CA SER A 100 31.28 -35.39 15.31
C SER A 100 29.80 -35.22 15.01
N LEU A 101 29.34 -33.97 14.92
CA LEU A 101 28.02 -33.66 14.40
C LEU A 101 27.98 -34.15 12.95
N PRO A 102 26.97 -34.95 12.56
CA PRO A 102 26.81 -35.37 11.18
C PRO A 102 26.72 -34.12 10.30
N VAL A 103 27.55 -34.05 9.26
CA VAL A 103 27.54 -32.92 8.33
C VAL A 103 26.24 -32.98 7.55
N ILE A 104 25.27 -32.15 7.97
CA ILE A 104 23.98 -32.03 7.29
C ILE A 104 24.24 -31.25 6.00
N ASN A 105 24.43 -31.98 4.90
CA ASN A 105 24.50 -31.39 3.56
C ASN A 105 23.11 -30.94 3.13
N LEU A 106 22.72 -29.75 3.59
CA LEU A 106 21.51 -29.09 3.13
C LEU A 106 21.75 -28.54 1.72
N SER A 107 20.85 -28.85 0.80
CA SER A 107 20.89 -28.25 -0.54
C SER A 107 20.74 -26.74 -0.44
N SER A 108 21.44 -26.00 -1.31
CA SER A 108 21.38 -24.53 -1.35
C SER A 108 19.93 -24.02 -1.44
N ILE A 109 19.05 -24.73 -2.15
CA ILE A 109 17.63 -24.39 -2.26
C ILE A 109 16.87 -24.46 -0.92
N VAL A 110 17.27 -25.37 -0.03
CA VAL A 110 16.65 -25.54 1.30
C VAL A 110 17.08 -24.42 2.23
N ILE A 111 18.34 -23.99 2.14
CA ILE A 111 18.84 -22.83 2.90
C ILE A 111 18.17 -21.56 2.39
N GLN A 112 18.02 -21.40 1.08
CA GLN A 112 17.33 -20.26 0.46
C GLN A 112 15.87 -20.17 0.93
N SER A 113 15.12 -21.27 0.88
CA SER A 113 13.72 -21.28 1.29
C SER A 113 13.58 -21.00 2.80
N LEU A 114 14.50 -21.50 3.62
CA LEU A 114 14.52 -21.22 5.06
C LEU A 114 14.75 -19.73 5.35
N VAL A 115 15.72 -19.10 4.68
CA VAL A 115 16.03 -17.68 4.87
C VAL A 115 14.85 -16.80 4.44
N VAL A 116 14.27 -17.08 3.27
CA VAL A 116 13.10 -16.34 2.77
C VAL A 116 11.90 -16.53 3.70
N PHE A 117 11.68 -17.74 4.19
CA PHE A 117 10.62 -18.04 5.16
C PHE A 117 10.80 -17.29 6.48
N ILE A 118 12.01 -17.25 7.03
CA ILE A 118 12.32 -16.52 8.26
C ILE A 118 12.09 -15.02 8.07
N LEU A 119 12.54 -14.45 6.93
CA LEU A 119 12.40 -13.02 6.64
C LEU A 119 10.92 -12.62 6.47
N LEU A 120 10.14 -13.44 5.77
CA LEU A 120 8.69 -13.28 5.64
C LEU A 120 7.97 -13.44 6.98
N ALA A 121 8.35 -14.42 7.79
CA ALA A 121 7.78 -14.61 9.13
C ALA A 121 8.05 -13.38 10.02
N PHE A 122 9.26 -12.80 9.95
CA PHE A 122 9.61 -11.60 10.71
C PHE A 122 8.79 -10.38 10.26
N LEU A 123 8.65 -10.18 8.95
CA LEU A 123 7.78 -9.14 8.38
C LEU A 123 6.32 -9.32 8.83
N ALA A 124 5.81 -10.54 8.77
CA ALA A 124 4.45 -10.86 9.20
C ALA A 124 4.23 -10.55 10.68
N VAL A 125 5.17 -10.95 11.56
CA VAL A 125 5.12 -10.66 12.99
C VAL A 125 5.12 -9.15 13.24
N ILE A 126 6.01 -8.38 12.61
CA ILE A 126 6.06 -6.92 12.75
C ILE A 126 4.74 -6.27 12.31
N THR A 127 4.18 -6.70 11.18
CA THR A 127 2.90 -6.15 10.70
C THR A 127 1.74 -6.48 11.63
N THR A 128 1.72 -7.68 12.22
CA THR A 128 0.68 -8.11 13.15
C THR A 128 0.75 -7.34 14.47
N PHE A 129 1.95 -7.19 15.04
CA PHE A 129 2.15 -6.40 16.27
C PHE A 129 1.78 -4.93 16.09
N LYS A 130 2.11 -4.34 14.94
CA LYS A 130 1.77 -2.95 14.66
C LYS A 130 0.26 -2.73 14.53
N ASN A 131 -0.48 -3.68 13.97
CA ASN A 131 -1.94 -3.60 13.91
C ASN A 131 -2.58 -3.78 15.30
N TRP A 132 -1.91 -4.48 16.23
CA TRP A 132 -2.44 -4.69 17.58
C TRP A 132 -2.32 -3.45 18.48
N GLN A 133 -1.32 -2.58 18.26
CA GLN A 133 -1.21 -1.30 18.99
C GLN A 133 -2.17 -0.21 18.49
N VAL A 134 -2.94 -0.47 17.43
CA VAL A 134 -3.89 0.50 16.84
C VAL A 134 -5.35 0.14 17.19
N SER A 135 -5.58 -0.90 18.01
CA SER A 135 -6.88 -1.24 18.59
C SER A 135 -6.91 -0.96 20.08
#